data_AF-A0A246FMK7-F1
#
_entry.id   AF-A0A246FMK7-F1
#
_cell.length_a   1.000
_cell.length_b   1.000
_cell.length_c   1.000
_cell.angle_alpha   90.00
_cell.angle_beta   90.00
_cell.angle_gamma   90.00
#
_symmetry.space_group_name_H-M   'P 1'
#
loop_
_entity.id
_entity.type
_entity.pdbx_description
1 polymer ?
#
loop_
_entity_poly.entity_id
_entity_poly.type
_entity_poly.pdbx_seq_one_letter_code
_entity_poly.pdbx_strand_id
1 'polypeptide(L)'
;MTENPVLRRIANSERVIQYFGYWPGFHDAEIKKVTFEANPGYYPTVTFLIAAFETTRDTEARGSYRQMKHCEIELRFTDVKEIDFDGFGHQNVILEMEFAEQDADLTCTINGSVGVDAFIVARAAEVIGLTITQSSIAPA
;
A
#
# COMPACT_ATOMS: atom_id res chain seq x y z
N MET A 1 6.85 -18.44 0.47
CA MET A 1 6.16 -17.52 -0.47
C MET A 1 7.22 -16.98 -1.39
N THR A 2 7.11 -17.25 -2.69
CA THR A 2 8.04 -16.73 -3.69
C THR A 2 7.80 -15.23 -3.81
N GLU A 3 8.86 -14.43 -3.67
CA GLU A 3 8.81 -12.97 -3.82
C GLU A 3 8.23 -12.65 -5.21
N ASN A 4 7.13 -11.88 -5.27
CA ASN A 4 6.57 -11.45 -6.55
C ASN A 4 7.62 -10.55 -7.24
N PRO A 5 8.18 -10.95 -8.39
CA PRO A 5 9.28 -10.22 -9.02
C PRO A 5 8.91 -8.78 -9.39
N VAL A 6 7.61 -8.51 -9.58
CA VAL A 6 7.06 -7.17 -9.86
C VAL A 6 7.41 -6.15 -8.78
N LEU A 7 7.55 -6.59 -7.52
CA LEU A 7 7.87 -5.70 -6.40
C LEU A 7 9.21 -4.98 -6.59
N ARG A 8 10.15 -5.60 -7.33
CA ARG A 8 11.45 -5.00 -7.66
C ARG A 8 11.34 -3.81 -8.63
N ARG A 9 10.20 -3.65 -9.31
CA ARG A 9 9.90 -2.49 -10.16
C ARG A 9 9.38 -1.30 -9.37
N ILE A 10 8.95 -1.50 -8.12
CA ILE A 10 8.53 -0.42 -7.24
C ILE A 10 9.78 0.20 -6.65
N ALA A 11 10.09 1.44 -7.04
CA ALA A 11 11.24 2.16 -6.54
C ALA A 11 11.12 2.38 -5.02
N ASN A 12 12.24 2.24 -4.31
CA ASN A 12 12.34 2.32 -2.86
C ASN A 12 11.51 1.28 -2.08
N SER A 13 11.06 0.20 -2.71
CA SER A 13 10.31 -0.88 -2.04
C SER A 13 11.10 -1.53 -0.90
N GLU A 14 12.42 -1.49 -0.96
CA GLU A 14 13.31 -1.99 0.09
C GLU A 14 13.09 -1.29 1.44
N ARG A 15 12.57 -0.06 1.48
CA ARG A 15 12.23 0.62 2.75
C ARG A 15 11.12 -0.10 3.50
N VAL A 16 10.08 -0.52 2.78
CA VAL A 16 8.95 -1.29 3.34
C VAL A 16 9.46 -2.67 3.77
N ILE A 17 10.25 -3.33 2.91
CA ILE A 17 10.82 -4.65 3.18
C ILE A 17 11.76 -4.62 4.39
N GLN A 18 12.57 -3.57 4.56
CA GLN A 18 13.46 -3.43 5.72
C GLN A 18 12.67 -3.26 7.02
N TYR A 19 11.53 -2.57 6.99
CA TYR A 19 10.70 -2.35 8.18
C TYR A 19 9.91 -3.59 8.58
N PHE A 20 9.22 -4.24 7.62
CA PHE A 20 8.40 -5.41 7.91
C PHE A 20 9.20 -6.72 7.91
N GLY A 21 10.30 -6.80 7.16
CA GLY A 21 11.02 -8.04 6.82
C GLY A 21 10.46 -8.72 5.56
N TYR A 22 9.41 -8.16 4.96
CA TYR A 22 8.73 -8.65 3.76
C TYR A 22 7.89 -7.52 3.15
N TRP A 23 7.33 -7.74 1.95
CA TRP A 23 6.32 -6.83 1.40
C TRP A 23 4.92 -7.24 1.89
N PRO A 24 4.19 -6.37 2.61
CA PRO A 24 2.89 -6.74 3.15
C PRO A 24 1.84 -6.91 2.05
N GLY A 25 0.91 -7.84 2.24
CA GLY A 25 -0.28 -7.96 1.38
C GLY A 25 -1.34 -6.89 1.65
N PHE A 26 -1.13 -6.03 2.65
CA PHE A 26 -2.01 -4.94 3.07
C PHE A 26 -3.42 -5.34 3.53
N HIS A 27 -3.61 -6.60 3.93
CA HIS A 27 -4.86 -7.03 4.58
C HIS A 27 -5.15 -6.17 5.83
N ASP A 28 -6.37 -5.64 5.92
CA ASP A 28 -6.85 -4.71 6.94
C ASP A 28 -6.12 -3.34 6.98
N ALA A 29 -5.31 -3.01 5.96
CA ALA A 29 -4.74 -1.68 5.84
C ALA A 29 -5.84 -0.67 5.49
N GLU A 30 -5.63 0.61 5.85
CA GLU A 30 -6.57 1.69 5.57
C GLU A 30 -5.97 2.72 4.62
N ILE A 31 -6.68 3.04 3.53
CA ILE A 31 -6.35 4.16 2.67
C ILE A 31 -6.81 5.47 3.33
N LYS A 32 -5.87 6.24 3.88
CA LYS A 32 -6.17 7.49 4.62
C LYS A 32 -6.34 8.69 3.69
N LYS A 33 -5.66 8.69 2.54
CA LYS A 33 -5.65 9.80 1.60
C LYS A 33 -5.29 9.31 0.21
N VAL A 34 -5.90 9.93 -0.79
CA VAL A 34 -5.53 9.79 -2.21
C VAL A 34 -5.35 11.18 -2.79
N THR A 35 -4.23 11.41 -3.46
CA THR A 35 -3.92 12.66 -4.17
C THR A 35 -3.81 12.39 -5.65
N PHE A 36 -4.60 13.08 -6.47
CA PHE A 36 -4.53 13.04 -7.93
C PHE A 36 -3.92 14.35 -8.44
N GLU A 37 -2.87 14.26 -9.25
CA GLU A 37 -2.17 15.42 -9.80
C GLU A 37 -1.98 15.23 -11.30
N ALA A 38 -2.41 16.21 -12.10
CA ALA A 38 -2.27 16.12 -13.56
C ALA A 38 -0.82 16.34 -14.03
N ASN A 39 -0.02 17.09 -13.27
CA ASN A 39 1.35 17.56 -13.52
C ASN A 39 1.61 18.16 -14.94
N PRO A 40 2.42 19.23 -15.06
CA PRO A 40 2.83 19.71 -16.37
C PRO A 40 3.57 18.63 -17.19
N GLY A 41 3.32 18.57 -18.49
CA GLY A 41 4.02 17.64 -19.40
C GLY A 41 3.35 16.28 -19.64
N TYR A 42 2.07 16.12 -19.26
CA TYR A 42 1.31 14.86 -19.40
C TYR A 42 1.88 13.70 -18.56
N TYR A 43 2.30 13.98 -17.33
CA TYR A 43 2.78 12.97 -16.37
C TYR A 43 1.87 12.89 -15.14
N PRO A 44 0.60 12.46 -15.31
CA PRO A 44 -0.33 12.39 -14.19
C PRO A 44 0.20 11.42 -13.12
N THR A 45 -0.02 11.76 -11.86
CA THR A 45 0.34 10.94 -10.70
C THR A 45 -0.86 10.70 -9.81
N VAL A 46 -0.92 9.51 -9.21
CA VAL A 46 -1.79 9.24 -8.07
C VAL A 46 -0.93 8.78 -6.90
N THR A 47 -1.15 9.35 -5.71
CA THR A 47 -0.42 9.00 -4.49
C THR A 47 -1.39 8.53 -3.43
N PHE A 48 -1.17 7.34 -2.88
CA PHE A 48 -1.93 6.76 -1.78
C PHE A 48 -1.15 6.90 -0.47
N LEU A 49 -1.81 7.36 0.59
CA LEU A 49 -1.33 7.24 1.96
C LEU A 49 -2.02 6.04 2.63
N ILE A 50 -1.25 5.03 2.96
CA ILE A 50 -1.73 3.72 3.40
C ILE A 50 -1.28 3.51 4.85
N ALA A 51 -2.22 3.43 5.78
CA ALA A 51 -1.94 3.00 7.15
C ALA A 51 -1.90 1.46 7.19
N ALA A 52 -0.73 0.90 7.49
CA ALA A 52 -0.47 -0.53 7.50
C ALA A 52 0.15 -1.00 8.82
N PHE A 53 0.01 -2.29 9.12
CA PHE A 53 0.58 -2.93 10.30
C PHE A 53 0.84 -4.42 10.04
N GLU A 54 1.63 -5.03 10.91
CA GLU A 54 1.89 -6.47 10.94
C GLU A 54 0.92 -7.14 11.91
N THR A 55 0.16 -8.12 11.41
CA THR A 55 -0.69 -8.99 12.23
C THR A 55 0.09 -10.26 12.58
N THR A 56 0.32 -10.51 13.87
CA THR A 56 0.97 -11.74 14.32
C THR A 56 -0.02 -12.87 14.51
N ARG A 57 0.44 -14.12 14.44
CA ARG A 57 -0.39 -15.30 14.74
C ARG A 57 -0.70 -15.45 16.23
N ASP A 58 -0.04 -14.69 17.09
CA ASP A 58 -0.32 -14.66 18.51
C ASP A 58 -1.62 -13.90 18.75
N THR A 59 -2.63 -14.63 19.21
CA THR A 59 -3.88 -14.04 19.65
C THR A 59 -3.71 -13.44 21.04
N GLU A 60 -4.18 -12.22 21.24
CA GLU A 60 -4.40 -11.67 22.58
C GLU A 60 -5.41 -12.53 23.35
N ALA A 61 -5.46 -12.38 24.68
CA ALA A 61 -6.35 -13.14 25.57
C ALA A 61 -7.86 -13.04 25.23
N ARG A 62 -8.24 -12.22 24.24
CA ARG A 62 -9.61 -12.01 23.74
C ARG A 62 -9.85 -12.56 22.32
N GLY A 63 -8.89 -13.29 21.74
CA GLY A 63 -9.03 -13.94 20.43
C GLY A 63 -8.75 -13.05 19.22
N SER A 64 -8.34 -11.79 19.42
CA SER A 64 -7.85 -10.90 18.37
C SER A 64 -6.36 -11.11 18.13
N TYR A 65 -5.92 -11.11 16.88
CA TYR A 65 -4.49 -11.14 16.56
C TYR A 65 -3.79 -9.87 17.05
N ARG A 66 -2.60 -10.00 17.63
CA ARG A 66 -1.80 -8.84 18.04
C ARG A 66 -1.27 -8.11 16.81
N GLN A 67 -1.47 -6.80 16.78
CA GLN A 67 -0.94 -5.87 15.79
C GLN A 67 0.38 -5.27 16.26
N MET A 68 1.34 -5.11 15.35
CA MET A 68 2.63 -4.47 15.61
C MET A 68 3.19 -3.83 14.34
N LYS A 69 4.32 -3.11 14.46
CA LYS A 69 4.96 -2.40 13.33
C LYS A 69 4.00 -1.50 12.55
N HIS A 70 3.31 -0.59 13.23
CA HIS A 70 2.40 0.34 12.56
C HIS A 70 3.19 1.39 11.79
N CYS A 71 2.80 1.65 10.55
CA CYS A 71 3.34 2.74 9.76
C CYS A 71 2.31 3.31 8.78
N GLU A 72 2.61 4.49 8.27
CA GLU A 72 1.99 5.04 7.07
C GLU A 72 2.97 4.96 5.90
N ILE A 73 2.52 4.45 4.76
CA ILE A 73 3.29 4.31 3.53
C ILE A 73 2.69 5.26 2.50
N GLU A 74 3.53 6.08 1.89
CA GLU A 74 3.16 6.90 0.74
C GLU A 74 3.64 6.20 -0.53
N LEU A 75 2.69 5.69 -1.31
CA LEU A 75 2.93 5.00 -2.58
C LEU A 75 2.43 5.85 -3.74
N ARG A 76 3.35 6.23 -4.62
CA ARG A 76 3.05 7.06 -5.80
C ARG A 76 3.15 6.24 -7.08
N PHE A 77 2.17 6.40 -7.95
CA PHE A 77 2.19 5.95 -9.33
C PHE A 77 2.42 7.15 -10.24
N THR A 78 3.30 7.01 -11.24
CA THR A 78 3.69 8.08 -12.16
C THR A 78 3.44 7.67 -13.60
N ASP A 79 3.03 8.65 -14.42
CA ASP A 79 2.61 8.43 -15.80
C ASP A 79 1.46 7.41 -15.82
N VAL A 80 0.40 7.77 -15.09
CA VAL A 80 -0.84 7.00 -14.97
C VAL A 80 -1.58 7.04 -16.30
N LYS A 81 -1.88 5.85 -16.83
CA LYS A 81 -2.55 5.67 -18.13
C LYS A 81 -4.03 5.34 -17.97
N GLU A 82 -4.35 4.62 -16.90
CA GLU A 82 -5.72 4.24 -16.56
C GLU A 82 -5.87 4.25 -15.05
N ILE A 83 -7.03 4.73 -14.60
CA ILE A 83 -7.44 4.62 -13.21
C ILE A 83 -8.94 4.40 -13.16
N ASP A 84 -9.34 3.31 -12.52
CA ASP A 84 -10.68 3.11 -11.99
C ASP A 84 -10.61 3.27 -10.48
N PHE A 85 -11.51 4.07 -9.91
CA PHE A 85 -11.51 4.41 -8.50
C PHE A 85 -12.96 4.56 -8.06
N ASP A 86 -13.44 3.59 -7.30
CA ASP A 86 -14.81 3.53 -6.81
C ASP A 86 -14.85 3.62 -5.28
N GLY A 87 -15.74 4.48 -4.80
CA GLY A 87 -15.90 4.77 -3.38
C GLY A 87 -14.75 5.58 -2.76
N PHE A 88 -15.10 6.36 -1.76
CA PHE A 88 -14.18 6.86 -0.74
C PHE A 88 -15.00 7.35 0.45
N GLY A 89 -14.92 6.65 1.56
CA GLY A 89 -15.79 6.85 2.71
C GLY A 89 -15.10 7.44 3.94
N HIS A 90 -15.84 7.46 5.05
CA HIS A 90 -15.30 7.76 6.38
C HIS A 90 -14.25 6.73 6.83
N GLN A 91 -14.30 5.53 6.27
CA GLN A 91 -13.35 4.44 6.50
C GLN A 91 -13.09 3.72 5.17
N ASN A 92 -11.83 3.40 4.88
CA ASN A 92 -11.39 2.84 3.59
C ASN A 92 -10.47 1.63 3.82
N VAL A 93 -11.02 0.52 4.30
CA VAL A 93 -10.25 -0.69 4.62
C VAL A 93 -10.15 -1.58 3.39
N ILE A 94 -8.98 -2.14 3.14
CA ILE A 94 -8.73 -3.02 1.99
C ILE A 94 -8.47 -4.46 2.43
N LEU A 95 -8.91 -5.41 1.61
CA LEU A 95 -8.64 -6.84 1.78
C LEU A 95 -7.23 -7.18 1.32
N GLU A 96 -6.79 -6.55 0.23
CA GLU A 96 -5.48 -6.75 -0.36
C GLU A 96 -5.11 -5.63 -1.33
N MET A 97 -3.81 -5.54 -1.60
CA MET A 97 -3.25 -4.72 -2.67
C MET A 97 -2.28 -5.58 -3.48
N GLU A 98 -2.61 -5.78 -4.76
CA GLU A 98 -1.88 -6.67 -5.66
C GLU A 98 -1.19 -5.91 -6.79
N PHE A 99 0.03 -6.34 -7.11
CA PHE A 99 0.83 -5.76 -8.19
C PHE A 99 1.09 -6.81 -9.27
N ALA A 100 0.91 -6.41 -10.52
CA ALA A 100 1.25 -7.21 -11.68
C ALA A 100 1.92 -6.36 -12.77
N GLU A 101 2.45 -7.04 -13.78
CA GLU A 101 3.00 -6.42 -14.97
C GLU A 101 2.07 -6.64 -16.15
N GLN A 102 1.86 -5.58 -16.91
CA GLN A 102 1.15 -5.61 -18.18
C GLN A 102 2.03 -4.91 -19.22
N ASP A 103 2.60 -5.69 -20.13
CA ASP A 103 3.59 -5.23 -21.11
C ASP A 103 4.76 -4.47 -20.45
N ALA A 104 4.86 -3.16 -20.68
CA ALA A 104 5.91 -2.30 -20.15
C ALA A 104 5.46 -1.52 -18.90
N ASP A 105 4.22 -1.69 -18.47
CA ASP A 105 3.58 -0.97 -17.38
C ASP A 105 3.42 -1.85 -16.15
N LEU A 106 3.07 -1.20 -15.05
CA LEU A 106 2.75 -1.81 -13.76
C LEU A 106 1.27 -1.58 -13.49
N THR A 107 0.59 -2.65 -13.08
CA THR A 107 -0.80 -2.60 -12.65
C THR A 107 -0.89 -2.78 -11.14
N CYS A 108 -1.78 -2.03 -10.50
CA CYS A 108 -2.12 -2.19 -9.09
C CYS A 108 -3.62 -2.39 -8.95
N THR A 109 -4.04 -3.44 -8.26
CA THR A 109 -5.43 -3.68 -7.90
C THR A 109 -5.57 -3.54 -6.39
N ILE A 110 -6.52 -2.74 -5.95
CA ILE A 110 -6.90 -2.53 -4.56
C ILE A 110 -8.32 -3.07 -4.41
N ASN A 111 -8.45 -4.18 -3.67
CA ASN A 111 -9.75 -4.78 -3.37
C ASN A 111 -10.22 -4.29 -2.01
N GLY A 112 -11.32 -3.55 -2.00
CA GLY A 112 -11.94 -2.98 -0.83
C GLY A 112 -12.59 -4.04 0.06
N SER A 113 -12.41 -3.89 1.37
CA SER A 113 -13.31 -4.47 2.36
C SER A 113 -14.45 -3.49 2.64
N VAL A 114 -14.10 -2.21 2.77
CA VAL A 114 -15.02 -1.10 3.02
C VAL A 114 -14.50 0.14 2.30
N GLY A 115 -15.35 0.77 1.49
CA GLY A 115 -15.23 2.18 1.12
C GLY A 115 -14.36 2.52 -0.09
N VAL A 116 -13.41 1.69 -0.50
CA VAL A 116 -12.58 1.95 -1.69
C VAL A 116 -12.22 0.68 -2.45
N ASP A 117 -12.44 0.70 -3.76
CA ASP A 117 -11.90 -0.23 -4.74
C ASP A 117 -11.15 0.58 -5.80
N ALA A 118 -10.00 0.09 -6.27
CA ALA A 118 -9.27 0.79 -7.31
C ALA A 118 -8.45 -0.13 -8.21
N PHE A 119 -8.31 0.27 -9.47
CA PHE A 119 -7.42 -0.32 -10.44
C PHE A 119 -6.58 0.77 -11.09
N ILE A 120 -5.26 0.61 -11.12
CA ILE A 120 -4.33 1.59 -11.68
C ILE A 120 -3.42 0.92 -12.70
N VAL A 121 -3.27 1.53 -13.86
CA VAL A 121 -2.20 1.22 -14.83
C VAL A 121 -1.25 2.42 -14.89
N ALA A 122 0.02 2.20 -14.62
CA ALA A 122 1.02 3.27 -14.62
C ALA A 122 2.38 2.78 -15.13
N ARG A 123 3.20 3.72 -15.62
CA ARG A 123 4.55 3.40 -16.09
C ARG A 123 5.47 2.94 -14.94
N ALA A 124 5.34 3.58 -13.79
CA ALA A 124 6.20 3.37 -12.63
C ALA A 124 5.45 3.59 -11.31
N ALA A 125 5.95 2.93 -10.26
CA ALA A 125 5.51 3.13 -8.88
C ALA A 125 6.73 3.34 -7.96
N GLU A 126 6.56 4.14 -6.91
CA GLU A 126 7.61 4.47 -5.95
C GLU A 126 7.04 4.60 -4.54
N VAL A 127 7.75 4.06 -3.55
CA VAL A 127 7.55 4.40 -2.14
C VAL A 127 8.27 5.72 -1.85
N ILE A 128 7.50 6.80 -1.75
CA ILE A 128 8.04 8.15 -1.54
C ILE A 128 8.18 8.50 -0.05
N GLY A 129 7.47 7.79 0.83
CA GLY A 129 7.46 8.02 2.27
C GLY A 129 7.12 6.76 3.08
N LEU A 130 7.72 6.64 4.27
CA LEU A 130 7.38 5.66 5.28
C LEU A 130 7.51 6.33 6.66
N THR A 131 6.40 6.46 7.37
CA THR A 131 6.32 7.09 8.69
C THR A 131 5.91 6.06 9.72
N ILE A 132 6.75 5.81 10.74
CA ILE A 132 6.42 4.87 11.82
C ILE A 132 5.43 5.54 12.77
N THR A 133 4.28 4.92 13.00
CA THR A 133 3.18 5.50 13.78
C THR A 133 3.01 4.85 15.16
N GLN A 134 3.50 3.63 15.37
CA GLN A 134 3.76 3.05 16.70
C GLN A 134 4.98 2.12 16.65
N SER A 135 6.02 2.46 17.41
CA SER A 135 7.12 1.53 17.72
C SER A 135 6.76 0.77 18.99
N SER A 136 6.65 -0.56 18.89
CA SER A 136 6.61 -1.42 20.06
C SER A 136 8.01 -1.46 20.70
N ILE A 137 8.37 -0.41 21.43
CA ILE A 137 9.39 -0.53 22.47
C ILE A 137 8.64 -1.06 23.69
N ALA A 138 8.69 -2.36 23.91
CA ALA A 138 8.33 -2.89 25.22
C ALA A 138 9.31 -2.28 26.25
N PRO A 139 8.83 -1.69 27.36
CA PRO A 139 9.73 -1.31 28.44
C PRO A 139 10.39 -2.59 28.99
N ALA A 140 11.70 -2.50 29.22
CA ALA A 140 12.54 -3.54 29.80
C ALA A 140 12.12 -3.92 31.23
#